data_AF-A0A6I2FN22-F1
#
_entry.id   AF-A0A6I2FN22-F1
#
_cell.length_a   1.000
_cell.length_b   1.000
_cell.length_c   1.000
_cell.angle_alpha   90.00
_cell.angle_beta   90.00
_cell.angle_gamma   90.00
#
_symmetry.space_group_name_H-M   'P 1'
#
loop_
_entity.id
_entity.type
_entity.pdbx_description
1 polymer ?
#
loop_
_entity_poly.entity_id
_entity_poly.type
_entity_poly.pdbx_seq_one_letter_code
_entity_poly.pdbx_strand_id
1 'polypeptide(L)'
;MPYVARNEATAARIISGVGALFALTEGLYILLLVLQADQSNRFFTFIKGFAEPLALFFPGLFHTGNGNIDIILNYGLAAVFWLIVTGFIARVVAH
;
A
#
# COMPACT_ATOMS: atom_id res chain seq x y z
N MET A 1 15.63 16.94 -28.07
CA MET A 1 15.80 17.59 -26.74
C MET A 1 15.99 16.51 -25.68
N PRO A 2 17.22 16.28 -25.15
CA PRO A 2 17.52 15.15 -24.26
C PRO A 2 17.20 15.37 -22.77
N TYR A 3 16.82 16.59 -22.35
CA TYR A 3 16.53 16.91 -20.95
C TYR A 3 15.19 16.34 -20.45
N VAL A 4 14.24 16.14 -21.36
CA VAL A 4 12.86 15.75 -21.03
C VAL A 4 12.79 14.26 -20.66
N ALA A 5 13.41 13.39 -21.47
CA ALA A 5 13.42 11.94 -21.28
C ALA A 5 14.03 11.45 -19.94
N ARG A 6 15.04 12.16 -19.41
CA ARG A 6 15.66 11.79 -18.12
C ARG A 6 14.80 12.17 -16.92
N ASN A 7 14.04 13.25 -17.03
CA ASN A 7 13.12 13.69 -15.98
C ASN A 7 11.87 12.81 -15.93
N GLU A 8 11.35 12.40 -17.08
CA GLU A 8 10.22 11.46 -17.20
C GLU A 8 10.56 10.09 -16.59
N ALA A 9 11.75 9.56 -16.89
CA ALA A 9 12.22 8.32 -16.28
C ALA A 9 12.40 8.41 -14.75
N THR A 10 12.79 9.59 -14.24
CA THR A 10 12.92 9.83 -12.80
C THR A 10 11.56 9.95 -12.13
N ALA A 11 10.62 10.68 -12.74
CA ALA A 11 9.25 10.84 -12.25
C ALA A 11 8.51 9.50 -12.20
N ALA A 12 8.57 8.70 -13.26
CA ALA A 12 7.96 7.37 -13.30
C ALA A 12 8.50 6.46 -12.17
N ARG A 13 9.80 6.54 -11.87
CA ARG A 13 10.44 5.74 -10.81
C ARG A 13 10.05 6.19 -9.41
N ILE A 14 9.85 7.51 -9.21
CA ILE A 14 9.35 8.04 -7.95
C ILE A 14 7.91 7.58 -7.72
N ILE A 15 7.04 7.69 -8.74
CA ILE A 15 5.63 7.31 -8.64
C ILE A 15 5.49 5.82 -8.28
N SER A 16 6.21 4.94 -8.99
CA SER A 16 6.18 3.51 -8.68
C SER A 16 6.77 3.22 -7.29
N GLY A 17 7.82 3.93 -6.89
CA GLY A 17 8.41 3.85 -5.55
C GLY A 17 7.42 4.22 -4.44
N VAL A 18 6.62 5.27 -4.64
CA VAL A 18 5.60 5.70 -3.66
C VAL A 18 4.51 4.63 -3.49
N GLY A 19 4.00 4.06 -4.58
CA GLY A 19 3.00 2.99 -4.45
C GLY A 19 3.56 1.70 -3.85
N ALA A 20 4.83 1.38 -4.12
CA ALA A 20 5.51 0.27 -3.44
C ALA A 20 5.64 0.54 -1.94
N LEU A 21 5.93 1.78 -1.54
CA LEU A 21 5.96 2.19 -0.13
C LEU A 21 4.60 1.99 0.53
N PHE A 22 3.50 2.44 -0.11
CA PHE A 22 2.16 2.26 0.42
C PHE A 22 1.79 0.78 0.55
N ALA A 23 2.06 -0.02 -0.47
CA ALA A 23 1.84 -1.47 -0.42
C ALA A 23 2.66 -2.15 0.69
N LEU A 24 3.89 -1.71 0.93
CA LEU A 24 4.72 -2.19 2.04
C LEU A 24 4.14 -1.80 3.41
N THR A 25 3.64 -0.57 3.55
CA THR A 25 2.98 -0.12 4.79
C THR A 25 1.75 -0.95 5.11
N GLU A 26 0.89 -1.20 4.12
CA GLU A 26 -0.28 -2.09 4.23
C GLU A 26 0.14 -3.52 4.62
N GLY A 27 1.14 -4.09 3.92
CA GLY A 27 1.66 -5.42 4.21
C GLY A 27 2.25 -5.54 5.61
N LEU A 28 2.95 -4.50 6.08
CA LEU A 28 3.50 -4.45 7.44
C LEU A 28 2.37 -4.38 8.48
N TYR A 29 1.32 -3.61 8.22
CA TYR A 29 0.15 -3.55 9.09
C TYR A 29 -0.56 -4.90 9.22
N ILE A 30 -0.75 -5.60 8.10
CA ILE A 30 -1.27 -6.98 8.09
C ILE A 30 -0.40 -7.89 8.95
N LEU A 31 0.93 -7.83 8.77
CA LEU A 31 1.86 -8.65 9.54
C LEU A 31 1.74 -8.37 11.03
N LEU A 32 1.68 -7.11 11.44
CA LEU A 32 1.50 -6.70 12.83
C LEU A 32 0.18 -7.25 13.41
N LEU A 33 -0.90 -7.21 12.65
CA LEU A 33 -2.21 -7.75 13.07
C LEU A 33 -2.20 -9.28 13.19
N VAL A 34 -1.68 -9.97 12.17
CA VAL A 34 -1.63 -11.44 12.12
C VAL A 34 -0.70 -12.01 13.19
N LEU A 35 0.42 -11.32 13.48
CA LEU A 35 1.33 -11.68 14.56
C LEU A 35 0.85 -11.24 15.95
N GLN A 36 -0.35 -10.64 16.05
CA GLN A 36 -0.94 -10.14 17.30
C GLN A 36 -0.01 -9.17 18.05
N ALA A 37 0.61 -8.24 17.32
CA ALA A 37 1.44 -7.20 17.91
C ALA A 37 0.64 -6.37 18.91
N ASP A 38 1.32 -5.88 19.96
CA ASP A 38 0.70 -5.06 20.98
C ASP A 38 0.16 -3.74 20.40
N GLN A 39 -1.16 -3.58 20.44
CA GLN A 39 -1.85 -2.43 19.89
C GLN A 39 -1.62 -1.14 20.69
N SER A 40 -1.12 -1.24 21.93
CA SER A 40 -0.70 -0.08 22.74
C SER A 40 0.66 0.47 22.31
N ASN A 41 1.39 -0.27 21.48
CA ASN A 41 2.68 0.16 20.99
C ASN A 41 2.54 1.38 20.06
N ARG A 42 3.34 2.42 20.31
CA ARG A 42 3.41 3.62 19.47
C ARG A 42 3.72 3.30 18.01
N PHE A 43 4.55 2.29 17.76
CA PHE A 43 4.86 1.83 16.41
C PHE A 43 3.63 1.24 15.70
N PHE A 44 2.85 0.41 16.40
CA PHE A 44 1.61 -0.15 15.84
C PHE A 44 0.63 0.97 15.48
N THR A 45 0.40 1.91 16.42
CA THR A 45 -0.52 3.03 16.21
C THR A 45 -0.04 3.95 15.08
N PHE A 46 1.28 4.15 14.96
CA PHE A 46 1.88 4.91 13.87
C PHE A 46 1.59 4.26 12.50
N ILE A 47 1.87 2.96 12.35
CA ILE A 47 1.59 2.24 11.09
C ILE A 47 0.10 2.20 10.80
N LYS A 48 -0.74 1.94 11.81
CA LYS A 48 -2.20 1.97 11.69
C LYS A 48 -2.69 3.32 11.14
N GLY A 49 -2.15 4.43 11.64
CA GLY A 49 -2.52 5.77 11.20
C GLY A 49 -2.23 6.06 9.72
N PHE A 50 -1.28 5.34 9.11
CA PHE A 50 -1.07 5.39 7.66
C PHE A 50 -1.91 4.34 6.92
N ALA A 51 -2.03 3.12 7.46
CA ALA A 51 -2.70 2.02 6.80
C ALA A 51 -4.22 2.24 6.67
N GLU A 52 -4.91 2.73 7.71
CA GLU A 52 -6.37 2.98 7.63
C GLU A 52 -6.78 3.91 6.46
N PRO A 53 -6.16 5.08 6.26
CA PRO A 53 -6.50 5.93 5.11
C PRO A 53 -5.98 5.39 3.77
N LEU A 54 -4.84 4.67 3.75
CA LEU A 54 -4.28 4.07 2.54
C LEU A 54 -5.08 2.86 2.05
N ALA A 55 -5.75 2.16 2.97
CA ALA A 55 -6.66 1.07 2.63
C ALA A 55 -7.97 1.55 2.00
N LEU A 56 -8.24 2.85 2.00
CA LEU A 56 -9.38 3.48 1.31
C LEU A 56 -10.73 2.86 1.74
N PHE A 57 -11.40 2.15 0.83
CA PHE A 57 -12.70 1.49 1.04
C PHE A 57 -12.59 -0.04 1.14
N PHE A 58 -11.37 -0.59 1.10
CA PHE A 58 -11.14 -2.02 1.16
C PHE A 58 -11.35 -2.66 2.54
N PRO A 59 -11.05 -2.00 3.68
CA PRO A 59 -11.33 -2.55 5.01
C PRO A 59 -12.80 -2.94 5.20
N GLY A 60 -13.06 -4.19 5.55
CA GLY A 60 -14.42 -4.70 5.81
C GLY A 60 -15.24 -5.09 4.58
N LEU A 61 -14.64 -5.20 3.39
CA LEU A 61 -15.33 -5.75 2.20
C LEU A 61 -15.57 -7.25 2.33
N PHE A 62 -14.58 -7.98 2.82
CA PHE A 62 -14.63 -9.42 3.01
C PHE A 62 -14.82 -9.77 4.49
N HIS A 63 -15.80 -10.64 4.73
CA HIS A 63 -16.10 -11.25 6.03
C HIS A 63 -16.23 -12.76 5.83
N THR A 64 -15.14 -13.48 6.02
CA THR A 64 -15.02 -14.93 5.83
C THR A 64 -15.20 -15.71 7.13
N GLY A 65 -15.48 -15.02 8.25
CA GLY A 65 -15.62 -15.62 9.57
C GLY A 65 -14.30 -15.92 10.29
N ASN A 66 -13.17 -15.55 9.70
CA ASN A 66 -11.85 -15.64 10.32
C ASN A 66 -11.17 -14.26 10.23
N GLY A 67 -11.03 -13.59 11.37
CA GLY A 67 -10.50 -12.23 11.42
C GLY A 67 -9.13 -12.06 10.75
N ASN A 68 -8.25 -13.07 10.81
CA ASN A 68 -6.94 -12.99 10.17
C ASN A 68 -7.06 -13.02 8.64
N ILE A 69 -7.95 -13.85 8.10
CA ILE A 69 -8.20 -13.94 6.66
C ILE A 69 -8.85 -12.66 6.17
N ASP A 70 -9.80 -12.11 6.93
CA ASP A 70 -10.45 -10.84 6.62
C ASP A 70 -9.42 -9.71 6.52
N ILE A 71 -8.48 -9.63 7.46
CA ILE A 71 -7.42 -8.62 7.45
C ILE A 71 -6.54 -8.79 6.21
N ILE A 72 -6.07 -10.01 5.92
CA ILE A 72 -5.20 -10.29 4.77
C ILE A 72 -5.91 -9.94 3.47
N LEU A 73 -7.18 -10.29 3.30
CA LEU A 73 -7.92 -10.02 2.07
C LEU A 73 -8.18 -8.54 1.88
N ASN A 74 -8.68 -7.86 2.93
CA ASN A 74 -9.07 -6.46 2.81
C ASN A 74 -7.85 -5.54 2.62
N TYR A 75 -6.85 -5.64 3.50
CA TYR A 75 -5.65 -4.79 3.42
C TYR A 75 -4.67 -5.29 2.33
N GLY A 76 -4.62 -6.59 2.05
CA GLY A 76 -3.79 -7.13 0.98
C GLY A 76 -4.28 -6.71 -0.41
N LEU A 77 -5.60 -6.64 -0.61
CA LEU A 77 -6.17 -6.11 -1.85
C LEU A 77 -5.82 -4.62 -2.01
N ALA A 78 -5.87 -3.84 -0.93
CA ALA A 78 -5.44 -2.44 -0.95
C ALA A 78 -3.96 -2.29 -1.34
N ALA A 79 -3.09 -3.13 -0.80
CA ALA A 79 -1.67 -3.14 -1.16
C ALA A 79 -1.47 -3.41 -2.66
N VAL A 80 -2.15 -4.42 -3.21
CA VAL A 80 -2.09 -4.74 -4.64
C VAL A 80 -2.66 -3.61 -5.50
N PHE A 81 -3.75 -2.99 -5.07
CA PHE A 81 -4.35 -1.83 -5.74
C PHE A 81 -3.33 -0.70 -5.92
N TRP A 82 -2.59 -0.34 -4.86
CA TRP A 82 -1.56 0.70 -4.95
C TRP A 82 -0.43 0.34 -5.92
N LEU A 83 0.03 -0.91 -5.93
CA LEU A 83 1.06 -1.37 -6.89
C LEU A 83 0.59 -1.25 -8.34
N ILE A 84 -0.67 -1.60 -8.61
CA ILE A 84 -1.26 -1.51 -9.95
C ILE A 84 -1.43 -0.05 -10.36
N VAL A 85 -2.03 0.77 -9.49
CA VAL A 85 -2.32 2.18 -9.78
C VAL A 85 -1.04 2.96 -10.03
N THR A 86 -0.03 2.86 -9.16
CA THR A 86 1.21 3.61 -9.36
C THR A 86 2.06 3.04 -10.48
N GLY A 87 2.05 1.72 -10.69
CA GLY A 87 2.70 1.08 -11.83
C GLY A 87 2.09 1.54 -13.15
N PHE A 88 0.76 1.65 -13.20
CA PHE A 88 0.04 2.15 -14.37
C PHE A 88 0.35 3.63 -14.62
N ILE A 89 0.24 4.49 -13.60
CA ILE A 89 0.57 5.93 -13.71
C ILE A 89 2.02 6.12 -14.13
N ALA A 90 2.97 5.37 -13.53
CA ALA A 90 4.37 5.43 -13.89
C ALA A 90 4.61 5.07 -15.37
N ARG A 91 3.89 4.08 -15.90
CA ARG A 91 3.95 3.74 -17.33
C ARG A 91 3.37 4.84 -18.21
N VAL A 92 2.25 5.43 -17.81
CA VAL A 92 1.61 6.53 -18.56
C VAL A 92 2.52 7.77 -18.60
N VAL A 93 3.20 8.09 -17.49
CA VAL A 93 4.14 9.23 -17.41
C VAL A 93 5.44 8.98 -18.18
N ALA A 94 5.80 7.73 -18.40
CA ALA A 94 6.99 7.34 -19.17
C ALA A 94 6.74 7.21 -20.69
N HIS A 95 5.52 7.49 -21.16
CA HIS A 95 5.11 7.50 -22.56
C HIS A 95 4.92 8.93 -23.06
#